data_AF-A0A2I1HND9-F1
#
_entry.id   AF-A0A2I1HND9-F1
#
_cell.length_a   1.000
_cell.length_b   1.000
_cell.length_c   1.000
_cell.angle_alpha   90.00
_cell.angle_beta   90.00
_cell.angle_gamma   90.00
#
_symmetry.space_group_name_H-M   'P 1'
#
loop_
_entity.id
_entity.type
_entity.pdbx_description
1 polymer ?
#
loop_
_entity_poly.entity_id
_entity_poly.type
_entity_poly.pdbx_seq_one_letter_code
_entity_poly.pdbx_strand_id
1 'polypeptide(L)'
;DCSLSKHITKGDYHCPNKCIKSYEEEHDLHCCENIGCPIQCPIPNCKERCQSDDHFHAFSDLQQVNHFCGNEHQCRELCEDDGICQIVIKPKKQEETYKGLVKGTFITFTKYIQLNERLKCNKKIPPNEFKHTGKHTHKENGFHYCDAKCHLCEYYCTLPYGHAQNHDTRHGNMTQTEFTGEDNEFEYLGVGDQGTFVLCNLFCKELGRHRHIDYCQNEEICEKNQNIQHINEKFSPNPDKPKDFISHKLYWERTGFKDPYSVQEQQEFTKCDHECSDEKHHRSGSTSVLPTKSFCELQLFHALLNPKLKPPSDNGYVSLDGHYFNCENPSAAFHIIFVLDRSKSMRNQDKKPISSYPIYNELIKKHNNRIGAVYQAVYYFVETRINSARTNQNQMSLAKHNNISLILFDKEVIIPFENRDLTDLTDLLNKMLEQNVRRDGANYDLAIQKAGSLIETHFDPTKVNIIIFLSGGECDVPTKQLHTICEQNRAKGSPLYLYTVLFGNDTNSGSLKEMAKIAQSYHLTNTSSDILQCQFTHTINEIKLIDHFNGITESLRKHKPSLLKKVEYTQ
;
A
#
# COMPACT_ATOMS: atom_id res chain seq x y z
N ASP A 1 28.06 -8.41 77.65
CA ASP A 1 28.17 -7.44 76.54
C ASP A 1 27.29 -6.23 76.80
N CYS A 2 27.44 -5.14 76.07
CA CYS A 2 26.56 -3.97 76.19
C CYS A 2 25.09 -4.38 76.02
N SER A 3 24.19 -3.79 76.80
CA SER A 3 22.75 -4.13 76.77
C SER A 3 22.02 -3.61 75.53
N LEU A 4 22.64 -2.79 74.68
CA LEU A 4 21.99 -2.24 73.48
C LEU A 4 21.84 -3.29 72.37
N SER A 5 20.62 -3.82 72.26
CA SER A 5 20.19 -4.75 71.23
C SER A 5 18.78 -4.35 70.75
N LYS A 6 18.60 -4.07 69.45
CA LYS A 6 17.30 -3.65 68.90
C LYS A 6 17.14 -4.06 67.45
N HIS A 7 15.94 -4.50 67.10
CA HIS A 7 15.53 -4.67 65.71
C HIS A 7 15.29 -3.29 65.07
N ILE A 8 16.09 -2.93 64.07
CA ILE A 8 15.99 -1.67 63.34
C ILE A 8 15.56 -1.91 61.88
N THR A 9 15.26 -0.84 61.14
CA THR A 9 14.86 -0.94 59.71
C THR A 9 15.90 -1.58 58.80
N LYS A 10 17.16 -1.66 59.23
CA LYS A 10 18.28 -2.30 58.51
C LYS A 10 18.63 -3.71 59.05
N GLY A 11 17.79 -4.31 59.90
CA GLY A 11 18.00 -5.62 60.54
C GLY A 11 18.25 -5.50 62.05
N ASP A 12 18.67 -6.58 62.70
CA ASP A 12 19.01 -6.56 64.12
C ASP A 12 20.36 -5.86 64.36
N TYR A 13 20.35 -4.88 65.28
CA TYR A 13 21.57 -4.22 65.73
C TYR A 13 21.93 -4.71 67.14
N HIS A 14 23.17 -5.21 67.28
CA HIS A 14 23.79 -5.51 68.56
C HIS A 14 25.03 -4.62 68.73
N CYS A 15 25.12 -3.92 69.86
CA CYS A 15 26.29 -3.12 70.15
C CYS A 15 27.51 -4.03 70.39
N PRO A 16 28.63 -3.86 69.66
CA PRO A 16 29.79 -4.74 69.77
C PRO A 16 30.66 -4.47 71.01
N ASN A 17 30.32 -3.44 71.79
CA ASN A 17 31.14 -3.01 72.94
C ASN A 17 30.83 -3.82 74.20
N LYS A 18 31.80 -3.84 75.12
CA LYS A 18 31.67 -4.47 76.43
C LYS A 18 31.18 -3.49 77.49
N CYS A 19 30.68 -4.04 78.60
CA CYS A 19 30.29 -3.23 79.75
C CYS A 19 31.51 -2.52 80.36
N ILE A 20 31.38 -1.24 80.69
CA ILE A 20 32.43 -0.48 81.41
C ILE A 20 32.38 -0.66 82.94
N LYS A 21 31.28 -1.19 83.48
CA LYS A 21 31.17 -1.53 84.92
C LYS A 21 31.95 -2.80 85.22
N SER A 22 32.55 -2.85 86.41
CA SER A 22 33.29 -4.03 86.86
C SER A 22 32.38 -5.25 86.94
N TYR A 23 32.93 -6.45 86.69
CA TYR A 23 32.20 -7.70 86.85
C TYR A 23 31.82 -7.99 88.31
N GLU A 24 32.44 -7.28 89.26
CA GLU A 24 32.20 -7.42 90.71
C GLU A 24 30.99 -6.59 91.19
N GLU A 25 30.47 -5.70 90.35
CA GLU A 25 29.31 -4.86 90.67
C GLU A 25 28.04 -5.44 90.03
N GLU A 26 27.05 -5.85 90.83
CA GLU A 26 25.75 -6.25 90.31
C GLU A 26 25.03 -5.07 89.65
N HIS A 27 24.60 -5.26 88.41
CA HIS A 27 23.82 -4.27 87.68
C HIS A 27 22.94 -4.93 86.60
N ASP A 28 21.72 -4.43 86.45
CA ASP A 28 20.74 -4.98 85.50
C ASP A 28 20.93 -4.47 84.05
N LEU A 29 21.70 -3.39 83.86
CA LEU A 29 21.96 -2.75 82.56
C LEU A 29 23.46 -2.50 82.36
N HIS A 30 24.03 -3.14 81.33
CA HIS A 30 25.43 -3.02 80.98
C HIS A 30 25.70 -1.69 80.25
N CYS A 31 26.54 -0.84 80.83
CA CYS A 31 26.89 0.49 80.32
C CYS A 31 27.96 0.43 79.22
N CYS A 32 27.87 1.30 78.21
CA CYS A 32 28.82 1.38 77.11
C CYS A 32 29.77 2.58 77.27
N GLU A 33 30.98 2.48 76.70
CA GLU A 33 31.89 3.64 76.54
C GLU A 33 31.33 4.68 75.55
N ASN A 34 30.50 4.23 74.58
CA ASN A 34 29.83 5.15 73.66
C ASN A 34 28.71 5.89 74.40
N ILE A 35 28.79 7.21 74.41
CA ILE A 35 27.78 8.08 75.04
C ILE A 35 26.58 8.25 74.09
N GLY A 36 26.82 8.46 72.79
CA GLY A 36 25.76 8.61 71.77
C GLY A 36 25.26 7.31 71.17
N CYS A 37 24.11 7.38 70.49
CA CYS A 37 23.51 6.26 69.79
C CYS A 37 24.33 5.87 68.53
N PRO A 38 24.82 4.62 68.43
CA PRO A 38 25.65 4.18 67.30
C PRO A 38 24.84 3.75 66.06
N ILE A 39 23.51 3.71 66.18
CA ILE A 39 22.62 3.23 65.12
C ILE A 39 22.59 4.23 63.97
N GLN A 40 22.70 3.74 62.73
CA GLN A 40 22.65 4.58 61.54
C GLN A 40 21.24 5.10 61.26
N CYS A 41 21.17 6.29 60.66
CA CYS A 41 19.94 6.86 60.15
C CYS A 41 19.19 5.86 59.27
N PRO A 42 17.87 5.69 59.46
CA PRO A 42 17.07 4.74 58.71
C PRO A 42 16.80 5.20 57.26
N ILE A 43 17.11 6.45 56.90
CA ILE A 43 16.96 6.96 55.52
C ILE A 43 17.92 6.23 54.57
N PRO A 44 17.44 5.74 53.40
CA PRO A 44 18.28 5.01 52.44
C PRO A 44 19.54 5.77 52.02
N ASN A 45 20.68 5.08 51.97
CA ASN A 45 22.05 5.59 51.73
C ASN A 45 22.52 6.74 52.65
N CYS A 46 21.83 7.03 53.76
CA CYS A 46 22.41 7.86 54.81
C CYS A 46 23.39 7.02 55.64
N LYS A 47 24.61 7.53 55.80
CA LYS A 47 25.69 6.90 56.57
C LYS A 47 25.89 7.52 57.95
N GLU A 48 25.16 8.59 58.25
CA GLU A 48 25.24 9.28 59.53
C GLU A 48 24.60 8.46 60.66
N ARG A 49 25.12 8.66 61.87
CA ARG A 49 24.58 8.08 63.10
C ARG A 49 23.39 8.89 63.60
N CYS A 50 22.61 8.32 64.50
CA CYS A 50 21.51 9.00 65.16
C CYS A 50 22.00 10.25 65.91
N GLN A 51 21.20 11.32 65.90
CA GLN A 51 21.47 12.58 66.60
C GLN A 51 21.37 12.46 68.14
N SER A 52 20.87 11.34 68.66
CA SER A 52 20.69 11.16 70.10
C SER A 52 22.04 11.00 70.80
N ASP A 53 22.29 11.88 71.76
CA ASP A 53 23.41 11.79 72.70
C ASP A 53 23.19 10.76 73.80
N ASP A 54 22.04 10.05 73.79
CA ASP A 54 21.77 8.92 74.67
C ASP A 54 21.89 7.60 73.91
N HIS A 55 22.89 6.80 74.31
CA HIS A 55 23.17 5.46 73.79
C HIS A 55 21.99 4.48 73.92
N PHE A 56 21.19 4.61 74.99
CA PHE A 56 20.13 3.67 75.35
C PHE A 56 18.72 4.20 75.04
N HIS A 57 18.60 5.32 74.31
CA HIS A 57 17.30 5.94 74.00
C HIS A 57 16.32 5.01 73.24
N ALA A 58 16.84 3.95 72.60
CA ALA A 58 16.07 2.88 71.96
C ALA A 58 15.16 2.07 72.92
N PHE A 59 15.41 2.18 74.23
CA PHE A 59 14.66 1.53 75.31
C PHE A 59 13.66 2.47 76.00
N SER A 60 13.50 3.71 75.53
CA SER A 60 12.43 4.58 76.04
C SER A 60 11.04 3.95 75.82
N ASP A 61 10.08 4.29 76.69
CA ASP A 61 8.72 3.72 76.73
C ASP A 61 7.87 3.96 75.46
N LEU A 62 8.43 4.67 74.47
CA LEU A 62 7.82 4.89 73.17
C LEU A 62 8.07 3.66 72.28
N GLN A 63 6.99 2.98 71.90
CA GLN A 63 7.02 1.69 71.19
C GLN A 63 7.76 1.69 69.83
N GLN A 64 8.21 2.83 69.31
CA GLN A 64 9.04 2.88 68.11
C GLN A 64 9.90 4.16 68.07
N VAL A 65 11.18 4.05 68.45
CA VAL A 65 12.14 5.15 68.38
C VAL A 65 12.82 5.16 67.02
N ASN A 66 12.70 6.25 66.27
CA ASN A 66 13.35 6.41 64.97
C ASN A 66 14.73 7.05 65.14
N HIS A 67 15.77 6.37 64.63
CA HIS A 67 17.18 6.76 64.80
C HIS A 67 17.67 7.81 63.79
N PHE A 68 16.95 8.92 63.62
CA PHE A 68 17.30 9.95 62.64
C PHE A 68 18.60 10.69 63.00
N CYS A 69 19.34 11.14 61.98
CA CYS A 69 20.59 11.91 62.14
C CYS A 69 20.39 13.43 62.27
N GLY A 70 19.14 13.93 62.27
CA GLY A 70 18.85 15.36 62.39
C GLY A 70 19.07 16.22 61.14
N ASN A 71 19.59 15.64 60.04
CA ASN A 71 19.82 16.35 58.79
C ASN A 71 18.65 16.21 57.80
N GLU A 72 18.54 17.18 56.89
CA GLU A 72 17.68 17.06 55.70
C GLU A 72 18.24 16.03 54.71
N HIS A 73 17.34 15.35 53.98
CA HIS A 73 17.73 14.36 52.97
C HIS A 73 17.10 14.65 51.60
N GLN A 74 17.79 14.38 50.50
CA GLN A 74 17.18 14.50 49.17
C GLN A 74 16.10 13.43 48.98
N CYS A 75 14.88 13.85 48.60
CA CYS A 75 13.83 12.90 48.23
C CYS A 75 14.24 12.10 46.99
N ARG A 76 13.89 10.81 46.95
CA ARG A 76 14.25 9.90 45.85
C ARG A 76 13.07 9.36 45.07
N GLU A 77 11.86 9.71 45.51
CA GLU A 77 10.64 9.39 44.79
C GLU A 77 10.64 10.08 43.43
N LEU A 78 9.94 9.48 42.47
CA LEU A 78 9.79 10.04 41.13
C LEU A 78 8.75 11.17 41.14
N CYS A 79 8.83 12.03 40.13
CA CYS A 79 7.82 13.06 39.91
C CYS A 79 6.43 12.42 39.73
N GLU A 80 5.45 12.92 40.46
CA GLU A 80 4.05 12.51 40.42
C GLU A 80 3.20 13.41 39.51
N ASP A 81 3.77 14.48 38.94
CA ASP A 81 3.04 15.36 38.01
C ASP A 81 2.62 14.63 36.74
N ASP A 82 1.53 15.09 36.11
CA ASP A 82 1.06 14.46 34.88
C ASP A 82 1.98 14.83 33.69
N GLY A 83 1.98 13.98 32.66
CA GLY A 83 2.88 14.12 31.52
C GLY A 83 4.31 13.65 31.80
N ILE A 84 5.22 13.83 30.84
CA ILE A 84 6.56 13.26 30.85
C ILE A 84 7.58 14.33 31.24
N CYS A 85 8.44 14.06 32.24
CA CYS A 85 9.41 15.04 32.71
C CYS A 85 10.51 15.32 31.67
N GLN A 86 10.99 14.28 31.00
CA GLN A 86 12.03 14.41 29.98
C GLN A 86 11.84 13.40 28.85
N ILE A 87 11.93 13.89 27.61
CA ILE A 87 12.06 13.06 26.42
C ILE A 87 13.52 13.11 25.97
N VAL A 88 14.20 11.96 25.97
CA VAL A 88 15.57 11.83 25.50
C VAL A 88 15.54 11.36 24.04
N ILE A 89 15.66 12.32 23.14
CA ILE A 89 15.77 12.11 21.69
C ILE A 89 17.25 11.95 21.32
N LYS A 90 18.00 11.09 22.02
CA LYS A 90 19.34 10.72 21.57
C LYS A 90 19.21 9.43 20.76
N PRO A 91 19.44 9.46 19.44
CA PRO A 91 19.48 8.24 18.64
C PRO A 91 20.51 7.30 19.25
N LYS A 92 20.09 6.19 19.84
CA LYS A 92 20.99 5.06 19.98
C LYS A 92 21.12 4.51 18.56
N LYS A 93 22.14 4.96 17.82
CA LYS A 93 22.46 4.40 16.51
C LYS A 93 22.73 2.91 16.71
N GLN A 94 21.73 2.11 16.40
CA GLN A 94 21.82 0.67 16.40
C GLN A 94 21.59 0.26 14.96
N GLU A 95 22.64 -0.25 14.34
CA GLU A 95 22.51 -0.91 13.04
C GLU A 95 21.76 -2.21 13.28
N GLU A 96 20.58 -2.31 12.68
CA GLU A 96 19.79 -3.54 12.64
C GLU A 96 19.71 -4.01 11.19
N THR A 97 19.73 -5.32 10.98
CA THR A 97 19.47 -5.94 9.68
C THR A 97 18.11 -6.59 9.74
N TYR A 98 17.15 -6.05 8.98
CA TYR A 98 15.85 -6.67 8.77
C TYR A 98 15.96 -7.74 7.69
N LYS A 99 15.34 -8.90 7.93
CA LYS A 99 15.20 -9.97 6.95
C LYS A 99 13.76 -9.96 6.45
N GLY A 100 13.58 -9.60 5.18
CA GLY A 100 12.26 -9.52 4.56
C GLY A 100 11.64 -10.89 4.29
N LEU A 101 10.33 -10.90 4.02
CA LEU A 101 9.57 -12.10 3.64
C LEU A 101 9.97 -12.62 2.25
N VAL A 102 10.37 -11.72 1.34
CA VAL A 102 10.90 -12.09 0.02
C VAL A 102 12.28 -12.72 0.16
N LYS A 103 12.49 -13.87 -0.49
CA LYS A 103 13.70 -14.68 -0.34
C LYS A 103 14.94 -13.92 -0.87
N GLY A 104 15.85 -13.57 0.03
CA GLY A 104 17.10 -12.87 -0.29
C GLY A 104 17.12 -11.40 0.14
N THR A 105 16.02 -10.87 0.67
CA THR A 105 15.95 -9.48 1.15
C THR A 105 16.62 -9.31 2.52
N PHE A 106 17.66 -8.48 2.56
CA PHE A 106 18.31 -8.01 3.77
C PHE A 106 18.46 -6.49 3.71
N ILE A 107 17.88 -5.79 4.67
CA ILE A 107 17.93 -4.32 4.73
C ILE A 107 18.63 -3.93 6.02
N THR A 108 19.80 -3.31 5.90
CA THR A 108 20.50 -2.72 7.05
C THR A 108 20.04 -1.28 7.22
N PHE A 109 19.58 -0.93 8.41
CA PHE A 109 19.07 0.41 8.70
C PHE A 109 19.50 0.87 10.09
N THR A 110 19.49 2.19 10.28
CA THR A 110 19.68 2.80 11.61
C THR A 110 18.33 2.94 12.27
N LYS A 111 18.15 2.27 13.42
CA LYS A 111 16.97 2.42 14.24
C LYS A 111 17.10 3.61 15.18
N TYR A 112 16.12 4.50 15.14
CA TYR A 112 16.00 5.61 16.08
C TYR A 112 14.99 5.20 17.17
N ILE A 113 15.38 5.36 18.43
CA ILE A 113 14.53 5.05 19.60
C ILE A 113 14.42 6.31 20.44
N GLN A 114 13.19 6.68 20.78
CA GLN A 114 12.92 7.77 21.72
C GLN A 114 12.71 7.20 23.12
N LEU A 115 13.45 7.72 24.09
CA LEU A 115 13.30 7.33 25.50
C LEU A 115 12.58 8.44 26.26
N ASN A 116 11.89 8.05 27.34
CA ASN A 116 11.27 8.98 28.28
C ASN A 116 11.81 8.69 29.69
N GLU A 117 11.86 9.72 30.52
CA GLU A 117 12.29 9.61 31.91
C GLU A 117 11.38 10.43 32.81
N ARG A 118 11.00 9.84 33.95
CA ARG A 118 10.41 10.53 35.10
C ARG A 118 11.56 10.98 36.00
N LEU A 119 11.69 12.29 36.21
CA LEU A 119 12.77 12.84 37.02
C LEU A 119 12.49 12.64 38.52
N LYS A 120 13.56 12.56 39.32
CA LYS A 120 13.45 12.48 40.78
C LYS A 120 12.94 13.78 41.38
N CYS A 121 12.25 13.68 42.51
CA CYS A 121 11.75 14.82 43.24
C CYS A 121 12.90 15.75 43.69
N ASN A 122 12.72 17.06 43.51
CA ASN A 122 13.67 18.09 43.91
C ASN A 122 13.53 18.49 45.38
N LYS A 123 12.43 18.12 46.04
CA LYS A 123 12.19 18.46 47.44
C LYS A 123 13.10 17.68 48.39
N LYS A 124 13.41 18.28 49.53
CA LYS A 124 14.10 17.60 50.63
C LYS A 124 13.10 17.08 51.65
N ILE A 125 13.43 15.93 52.22
CA ILE A 125 12.77 15.36 53.39
C ILE A 125 13.26 16.15 54.61
N PRO A 126 12.35 16.75 55.39
CA PRO A 126 12.71 17.48 56.61
C PRO A 126 13.47 16.61 57.62
N PRO A 127 14.21 17.23 58.55
CA PRO A 127 14.84 16.51 59.64
C PRO A 127 13.81 15.67 60.42
N ASN A 128 14.21 14.45 60.78
CA ASN A 128 13.40 13.54 61.59
C ASN A 128 12.08 13.07 60.95
N GLU A 129 11.96 13.20 59.63
CA GLU A 129 10.83 12.67 58.86
C GLU A 129 11.30 11.62 57.84
N PHE A 130 10.40 10.72 57.43
CA PHE A 130 10.69 9.72 56.39
C PHE A 130 10.35 10.21 54.97
N LYS A 131 9.47 11.22 54.86
CA LYS A 131 8.97 11.78 53.60
C LYS A 131 8.71 13.28 53.82
N HIS A 132 8.78 14.09 52.77
CA HIS A 132 8.25 15.45 52.83
C HIS A 132 6.73 15.45 52.60
N THR A 133 6.07 16.56 52.91
CA THR A 133 4.63 16.75 52.65
C THR A 133 4.36 17.23 51.21
N GLY A 134 3.15 16.96 50.73
CA GLY A 134 2.69 17.33 49.39
C GLY A 134 3.29 16.48 48.26
N LYS A 135 2.83 16.77 47.03
CA LYS A 135 3.15 16.01 45.81
C LYS A 135 4.66 16.03 45.48
N HIS A 136 5.19 14.91 44.98
CA HIS A 136 6.56 14.80 44.51
C HIS A 136 6.73 15.50 43.16
N THR A 137 7.52 16.57 43.12
CA THR A 137 7.79 17.35 41.89
C THR A 137 9.28 17.50 41.65
N HIS A 138 9.72 17.50 40.38
CA HIS A 138 11.13 17.69 40.02
C HIS A 138 11.52 19.17 39.81
N LYS A 139 10.53 20.07 39.72
CA LYS A 139 10.68 21.53 39.69
C LYS A 139 9.32 22.14 40.00
N GLU A 140 9.27 23.28 40.71
CA GLU A 140 8.02 24.02 40.86
C GLU A 140 7.54 24.52 39.49
N ASN A 141 6.29 24.21 39.14
CA ASN A 141 5.73 24.45 37.80
C ASN A 141 6.65 23.92 36.69
N GLY A 142 7.22 22.74 36.89
CA GLY A 142 8.08 22.07 35.91
C GLY A 142 7.35 21.85 34.59
N PHE A 143 8.07 22.06 33.49
CA PHE A 143 7.56 21.71 32.17
C PHE A 143 7.48 20.19 32.05
N HIS A 144 6.31 19.69 31.65
CA HIS A 144 6.07 18.29 31.34
C HIS A 144 5.59 18.18 29.90
N TYR A 145 6.14 17.22 29.16
CA TYR A 145 5.70 16.89 27.82
C TYR A 145 4.37 16.13 27.87
N CYS A 146 3.61 16.21 26.79
CA CYS A 146 2.44 15.37 26.59
C CYS A 146 2.84 13.88 26.53
N ASP A 147 1.98 13.02 27.09
CA ASP A 147 2.13 11.57 27.17
C ASP A 147 1.53 10.81 25.97
N ALA A 148 0.87 11.52 25.05
CA ALA A 148 0.38 10.96 23.80
C ALA A 148 1.53 10.49 22.90
N LYS A 149 1.33 9.34 22.24
CA LYS A 149 2.29 8.71 21.32
C LYS A 149 1.74 8.65 19.91
N CYS A 150 2.62 8.84 18.92
CA CYS A 150 2.28 8.60 17.52
C CYS A 150 1.96 7.11 17.33
N HIS A 151 0.80 6.81 16.75
CA HIS A 151 0.35 5.42 16.55
C HIS A 151 1.21 4.60 15.56
N LEU A 152 2.10 5.26 14.81
CA LEU A 152 2.93 4.65 13.77
C LEU A 152 4.34 4.34 14.27
N CYS A 153 4.97 5.30 14.96
CA CYS A 153 6.37 5.21 15.41
C CYS A 153 6.56 5.26 16.93
N GLU A 154 5.47 5.38 17.71
CA GLU A 154 5.43 5.43 19.17
C GLU A 154 6.16 6.61 19.83
N TYR A 155 6.60 7.59 19.03
CA TYR A 155 7.25 8.77 19.57
C TYR A 155 6.23 9.66 20.28
N TYR A 156 6.60 10.11 21.47
CA TYR A 156 5.85 11.02 22.31
C TYR A 156 5.73 12.40 21.68
N CYS A 157 4.59 13.02 21.96
CA CYS A 157 4.38 14.41 21.64
C CYS A 157 5.36 15.32 22.41
N THR A 158 5.95 16.29 21.72
CA THR A 158 6.93 17.23 22.27
C THR A 158 6.30 18.53 22.78
N LEU A 159 4.98 18.66 22.75
CA LEU A 159 4.22 19.80 23.26
C LEU A 159 3.99 19.69 24.78
N PRO A 160 3.64 20.80 25.47
CA PRO A 160 3.33 20.76 26.90
C PRO A 160 2.14 19.87 27.22
N TYR A 161 2.17 19.18 28.36
CA TYR A 161 1.03 18.39 28.84
C TYR A 161 -0.27 19.22 28.89
N GLY A 162 -1.38 18.62 28.45
CA GLY A 162 -2.69 19.28 28.41
C GLY A 162 -2.89 20.28 27.26
N HIS A 163 -2.02 20.29 26.23
CA HIS A 163 -2.21 21.14 25.05
C HIS A 163 -3.48 20.75 24.27
N ALA A 164 -4.12 21.74 23.64
CA ALA A 164 -5.34 21.53 22.83
C ALA A 164 -5.06 21.33 21.31
N GLN A 165 -3.83 21.61 20.87
CA GLN A 165 -3.42 21.47 19.46
C GLN A 165 -3.26 19.99 19.06
N ASN A 166 -3.18 19.70 17.76
CA ASN A 166 -2.74 18.39 17.29
C ASN A 166 -1.36 18.05 17.85
N HIS A 167 -1.14 16.77 18.15
CA HIS A 167 0.13 16.33 18.71
C HIS A 167 1.27 16.52 17.71
N ASP A 168 2.42 17.02 18.17
CA ASP A 168 3.60 17.23 17.33
C ASP A 168 4.78 16.40 17.87
N THR A 169 5.59 15.82 16.98
CA THR A 169 6.78 15.06 17.36
C THR A 169 7.81 14.98 16.23
N ARG A 170 9.04 14.58 16.57
CA ARG A 170 10.13 14.34 15.61
C ARG A 170 10.10 12.89 15.11
N HIS A 171 8.98 12.50 14.53
CA HIS A 171 8.64 11.14 14.10
C HIS A 171 9.83 10.21 13.78
N GLY A 172 9.74 8.96 14.26
CA GLY A 172 10.77 7.94 14.08
C GLY A 172 10.43 6.84 13.09
N ASN A 173 11.09 5.70 13.28
CA ASN A 173 10.84 4.47 12.53
C ASN A 173 9.41 3.94 12.77
N MET A 174 8.73 3.47 11.72
CA MET A 174 7.35 2.98 11.79
C MET A 174 7.28 1.56 12.35
N THR A 175 7.59 1.41 13.65
CA THR A 175 7.65 0.10 14.33
C THR A 175 6.29 -0.60 14.40
N GLN A 176 5.19 0.17 14.37
CA GLN A 176 3.82 -0.31 14.51
C GLN A 176 3.10 -0.56 13.17
N THR A 177 3.82 -0.59 12.05
CA THR A 177 3.22 -0.81 10.72
C THR A 177 3.80 -2.00 9.98
N GLU A 178 2.99 -2.54 9.08
CA GLU A 178 3.33 -3.60 8.15
C GLU A 178 2.88 -3.24 6.72
N PHE A 179 3.59 -3.77 5.73
CA PHE A 179 3.26 -3.51 4.33
C PHE A 179 1.97 -4.22 3.93
N THR A 180 1.14 -3.49 3.19
CA THR A 180 -0.12 -3.95 2.62
C THR A 180 -0.22 -3.44 1.19
N GLY A 181 -0.95 -4.17 0.37
CA GLY A 181 -1.29 -3.70 -0.96
C GLY A 181 -2.03 -4.77 -1.74
N GLU A 182 -2.26 -4.44 -3.01
CA GLU A 182 -3.04 -5.25 -3.94
C GLU A 182 -2.25 -6.50 -4.38
N ASP A 183 -0.93 -6.35 -4.57
CA ASP A 183 -0.01 -7.46 -4.85
C ASP A 183 0.61 -8.05 -3.57
N ASN A 184 1.00 -9.33 -3.61
CA ASN A 184 1.64 -10.00 -2.48
C ASN A 184 3.13 -9.62 -2.30
N GLU A 185 3.78 -9.09 -3.33
CA GLU A 185 5.20 -8.72 -3.36
C GLU A 185 5.42 -7.43 -4.16
N PHE A 186 6.31 -6.55 -3.66
CA PHE A 186 6.66 -5.25 -4.24
C PHE A 186 8.18 -5.08 -4.23
N GLU A 187 8.81 -5.16 -5.40
CA GLU A 187 10.26 -5.02 -5.60
C GLU A 187 11.10 -6.03 -4.78
N TYR A 188 11.33 -5.75 -3.49
CA TYR A 188 12.06 -6.58 -2.53
C TYR A 188 11.30 -6.80 -1.20
N LEU A 189 10.06 -6.30 -1.07
CA LEU A 189 9.22 -6.36 0.14
C LEU A 189 7.93 -7.11 -0.12
N GLY A 190 7.51 -7.96 0.82
CA GLY A 190 6.25 -8.68 0.77
C GLY A 190 5.16 -8.01 1.59
N VAL A 191 3.90 -8.31 1.28
CA VAL A 191 2.79 -8.00 2.20
C VAL A 191 3.04 -8.69 3.54
N GLY A 192 2.91 -7.93 4.63
CA GLY A 192 3.25 -8.35 5.98
C GLY A 192 4.70 -8.05 6.41
N ASP A 193 5.55 -7.51 5.53
CA ASP A 193 6.87 -7.03 5.96
C ASP A 193 6.74 -5.86 6.95
N GLN A 194 7.65 -5.74 7.91
CA GLN A 194 7.56 -4.69 8.92
C GLN A 194 8.08 -3.34 8.40
N GLY A 195 7.35 -2.26 8.66
CA GLY A 195 7.78 -0.90 8.37
C GLY A 195 8.89 -0.36 9.28
N THR A 196 9.52 -1.19 10.12
CA THR A 196 10.50 -0.72 11.13
C THR A 196 11.74 -0.07 10.54
N PHE A 197 12.08 -0.35 9.28
CA PHE A 197 13.20 0.28 8.59
C PHE A 197 12.80 1.57 7.86
N VAL A 198 11.51 1.90 7.82
CA VAL A 198 10.95 3.09 7.17
C VAL A 198 10.74 4.20 8.20
N LEU A 199 11.09 5.43 7.83
CA LEU A 199 10.88 6.63 8.66
C LEU A 199 9.50 7.25 8.38
N CYS A 200 8.73 7.47 9.44
CA CYS A 200 7.36 7.96 9.39
C CYS A 200 7.22 9.32 8.71
N ASN A 201 8.24 10.18 8.79
CA ASN A 201 8.27 11.49 8.15
C ASN A 201 8.91 11.50 6.74
N LEU A 202 9.35 10.36 6.22
CA LEU A 202 10.00 10.27 4.89
C LEU A 202 9.23 9.36 3.92
N PHE A 203 8.50 8.37 4.42
CA PHE A 203 7.79 7.40 3.59
C PHE A 203 6.93 8.04 2.47
N CYS A 204 6.02 8.96 2.84
CA CYS A 204 5.13 9.59 1.87
C CYS A 204 5.87 10.49 0.87
N LYS A 205 7.00 11.06 1.29
CA LYS A 205 7.86 11.88 0.41
C LYS A 205 8.48 11.05 -0.71
N GLU A 206 8.92 9.84 -0.40
CA GLU A 206 9.50 8.92 -1.40
C GLU A 206 8.43 8.38 -2.37
N LEU A 207 7.20 8.16 -1.89
CA LEU A 207 6.08 7.72 -2.74
C LEU A 207 5.61 8.79 -3.73
N GLY A 208 5.72 10.07 -3.36
CA GLY A 208 5.16 11.18 -4.11
C GLY A 208 3.64 11.20 -4.00
N ARG A 209 2.92 11.26 -5.12
CA ARG A 209 1.44 11.13 -5.12
C ARG A 209 1.06 9.69 -4.75
N HIS A 210 0.19 9.51 -3.75
CA HIS A 210 -0.16 8.20 -3.19
C HIS A 210 -1.51 8.22 -2.47
N ARG A 211 -2.04 7.02 -2.21
CA ARG A 211 -3.18 6.73 -1.34
C ARG A 211 -2.71 5.92 -0.13
N HIS A 212 -3.34 6.11 1.02
CA HIS A 212 -3.13 5.24 2.18
C HIS A 212 -4.19 4.15 2.20
N ILE A 213 -3.86 2.99 2.77
CA ILE A 213 -4.83 1.97 3.12
C ILE A 213 -5.01 2.02 4.63
N ASP A 214 -6.27 2.07 5.09
CA ASP A 214 -6.61 2.02 6.51
C ASP A 214 -7.88 1.19 6.73
N TYR A 215 -8.13 0.76 7.96
CA TYR A 215 -9.36 0.06 8.30
C TYR A 215 -10.57 1.00 8.21
N CYS A 216 -11.73 0.45 7.84
CA CYS A 216 -12.99 1.18 7.88
C CYS A 216 -13.32 1.56 9.33
N GLN A 217 -13.67 2.82 9.58
CA GLN A 217 -14.12 3.28 10.91
C GLN A 217 -15.58 2.93 11.20
N ASN A 218 -16.40 2.76 10.16
CA ASN A 218 -17.80 2.36 10.28
C ASN A 218 -18.17 1.47 9.09
N GLU A 219 -18.45 0.19 9.36
CA GLU A 219 -18.75 -0.82 8.33
C GLU A 219 -20.07 -0.54 7.58
N GLU A 220 -20.98 0.27 8.14
CA GLU A 220 -22.27 0.59 7.53
C GLU A 220 -22.23 1.88 6.67
N ILE A 221 -21.24 2.75 6.88
CA ILE A 221 -21.15 4.09 6.25
C ILE A 221 -19.83 4.25 5.49
N CYS A 222 -19.44 3.24 4.71
CA CYS A 222 -18.33 3.34 3.76
C CYS A 222 -18.76 4.06 2.46
N GLU A 223 -19.44 5.20 2.56
CA GLU A 223 -19.86 5.96 1.38
C GLU A 223 -18.66 6.67 0.74
N LYS A 224 -18.47 6.43 -0.56
CA LYS A 224 -17.43 7.07 -1.38
C LYS A 224 -17.55 8.59 -1.27
N ASN A 225 -16.48 9.24 -0.82
CA ASN A 225 -16.39 10.70 -0.75
C ASN A 225 -15.02 11.19 -1.23
N GLN A 226 -14.71 12.48 -1.05
CA GLN A 226 -13.48 13.09 -1.55
C GLN A 226 -12.20 12.58 -0.85
N ASN A 227 -12.31 11.88 0.28
CA ASN A 227 -11.20 11.40 1.09
C ASN A 227 -11.18 9.88 1.32
N ILE A 228 -12.23 9.17 0.91
CA ILE A 228 -12.43 7.75 1.20
C ILE A 228 -12.97 7.04 -0.05
N GLN A 229 -12.34 5.92 -0.40
CA GLN A 229 -12.83 4.97 -1.40
C GLN A 229 -12.71 3.55 -0.84
N HIS A 230 -13.85 2.86 -0.70
CA HIS A 230 -13.90 1.53 -0.13
C HIS A 230 -13.19 0.48 -1.00
N ILE A 231 -12.50 -0.47 -0.34
CA ILE A 231 -11.80 -1.60 -0.98
C ILE A 231 -12.67 -2.84 -0.82
N ASN A 232 -13.22 -3.34 -1.94
CA ASN A 232 -14.03 -4.57 -1.95
C ASN A 232 -13.18 -5.85 -1.90
N GLU A 233 -11.88 -5.73 -2.16
CA GLU A 233 -10.94 -6.85 -2.19
C GLU A 233 -10.37 -7.15 -0.80
N LYS A 234 -10.04 -8.41 -0.57
CA LYS A 234 -9.53 -8.87 0.73
C LYS A 234 -8.02 -8.69 0.82
N PHE A 235 -7.58 -7.55 1.36
CA PHE A 235 -6.16 -7.27 1.56
C PHE A 235 -5.66 -7.74 2.93
N SER A 236 -4.48 -8.35 2.95
CA SER A 236 -3.71 -8.58 4.17
C SER A 236 -3.08 -7.28 4.65
N PRO A 237 -2.84 -7.08 5.95
CA PRO A 237 -3.16 -7.95 7.09
C PRO A 237 -4.67 -7.98 7.41
N ASN A 238 -5.13 -9.04 8.08
CA ASN A 238 -6.54 -9.25 8.45
C ASN A 238 -7.51 -9.12 7.25
N PRO A 239 -7.52 -10.08 6.30
CA PRO A 239 -8.28 -10.00 5.06
C PRO A 239 -9.80 -9.87 5.24
N ASP A 240 -10.32 -10.29 6.40
CA ASP A 240 -11.74 -10.22 6.73
C ASP A 240 -12.16 -8.90 7.38
N LYS A 241 -11.21 -8.04 7.80
CA LYS A 241 -11.51 -6.70 8.30
C LYS A 241 -11.56 -5.72 7.12
N PRO A 242 -12.69 -5.01 6.91
CA PRO A 242 -12.88 -4.12 5.77
C PRO A 242 -11.90 -2.94 5.81
N LYS A 243 -11.47 -2.49 4.62
CA LYS A 243 -10.46 -1.44 4.45
C LYS A 243 -10.89 -0.41 3.41
N ASP A 244 -10.37 0.79 3.55
CA ASP A 244 -10.57 1.89 2.62
C ASP A 244 -9.23 2.42 2.11
N PHE A 245 -9.23 2.88 0.87
CA PHE A 245 -8.26 3.88 0.44
C PHE A 245 -8.64 5.22 1.07
N ILE A 246 -7.70 5.85 1.75
CA ILE A 246 -7.89 7.16 2.36
C ILE A 246 -6.86 8.18 1.84
N SER A 247 -7.26 9.45 1.83
CA SER A 247 -6.38 10.55 1.46
C SER A 247 -5.30 10.76 2.52
N HIS A 248 -4.15 11.33 2.11
CA HIS A 248 -3.06 11.68 3.03
C HIS A 248 -3.52 12.57 4.19
N LYS A 249 -4.40 13.52 3.89
CA LYS A 249 -4.98 14.43 4.89
C LYS A 249 -5.78 13.64 5.93
N LEU A 250 -6.70 12.78 5.49
CA LEU A 250 -7.53 11.99 6.39
C LEU A 250 -6.68 11.01 7.21
N TYR A 251 -5.65 10.44 6.61
CA TYR A 251 -4.68 9.59 7.30
C TYR A 251 -4.08 10.28 8.52
N TRP A 252 -3.53 11.49 8.36
CA TRP A 252 -2.95 12.24 9.49
C TRP A 252 -4.01 12.74 10.47
N GLU A 253 -5.18 13.18 10.01
CA GLU A 253 -6.30 13.55 10.89
C GLU A 253 -6.68 12.40 11.82
N ARG A 254 -6.73 11.16 11.31
CA ARG A 254 -7.01 9.95 12.12
C ARG A 254 -5.91 9.65 13.14
N THR A 255 -4.67 10.05 12.91
CA THR A 255 -3.61 9.86 13.90
C THR A 255 -3.70 10.83 15.08
N GLY A 256 -4.36 11.99 14.91
CA GLY A 256 -4.32 13.09 15.88
C GLY A 256 -2.98 13.82 15.95
N PHE A 257 -2.01 13.44 15.11
CA PHE A 257 -0.71 14.11 14.99
C PHE A 257 -0.71 15.09 13.83
N LYS A 258 0.11 16.13 13.97
CA LYS A 258 0.38 17.10 12.93
C LYS A 258 1.12 16.41 11.77
N ASP A 259 0.65 16.67 10.57
CA ASP A 259 1.30 16.25 9.34
C ASP A 259 2.74 16.82 9.27
N PRO A 260 3.79 15.97 9.20
CA PRO A 260 5.18 16.41 9.23
C PRO A 260 5.69 16.91 7.87
N TYR A 261 4.91 16.78 6.79
CA TYR A 261 5.30 17.17 5.44
C TYR A 261 5.08 18.66 5.20
N SER A 262 5.81 19.22 4.25
CA SER A 262 5.64 20.63 3.87
C SER A 262 4.31 20.88 3.17
N VAL A 263 3.81 22.12 3.20
CA VAL A 263 2.57 22.50 2.52
C VAL A 263 2.59 22.16 1.02
N GLN A 264 3.76 22.26 0.38
CA GLN A 264 3.93 21.90 -1.03
C GLN A 264 3.79 20.39 -1.27
N GLU A 265 4.40 19.56 -0.42
CA GLU A 265 4.26 18.10 -0.49
C GLU A 265 2.82 17.68 -0.23
N GLN A 266 2.18 18.25 0.80
CA GLN A 266 0.78 17.98 1.12
C GLN A 266 -0.15 18.33 -0.05
N GLN A 267 0.08 19.44 -0.74
CA GLN A 267 -0.67 19.82 -1.95
C GLN A 267 -0.52 18.78 -3.07
N GLU A 268 0.69 18.27 -3.30
CA GLU A 268 0.89 17.20 -4.28
C GLU A 268 0.21 15.89 -3.87
N PHE A 269 0.19 15.55 -2.58
CA PHE A 269 -0.50 14.35 -2.08
C PHE A 269 -2.02 14.39 -2.23
N THR A 270 -2.61 15.58 -2.43
CA THR A 270 -4.05 15.70 -2.73
C THR A 270 -4.40 15.31 -4.17
N LYS A 271 -3.41 15.22 -5.06
CA LYS A 271 -3.61 14.92 -6.48
C LYS A 271 -3.53 13.43 -6.75
N CYS A 272 -4.19 13.02 -7.82
CA CYS A 272 -4.25 11.65 -8.30
C CYS A 272 -2.84 11.07 -8.51
N ASP A 273 -2.66 9.86 -7.97
CA ASP A 273 -1.43 9.06 -8.01
C ASP A 273 -1.22 8.37 -9.36
N HIS A 274 -2.12 8.58 -10.31
CA HIS A 274 -2.10 7.95 -11.62
C HIS A 274 -0.98 8.52 -12.51
N GLU A 275 -0.07 7.66 -12.98
CA GLU A 275 1.09 8.01 -13.81
C GLU A 275 0.79 7.87 -15.31
N CYS A 276 1.32 8.78 -16.14
CA CYS A 276 1.22 8.72 -17.60
C CYS A 276 2.15 7.62 -18.14
N SER A 277 1.66 6.82 -19.08
CA SER A 277 2.37 5.66 -19.63
C SER A 277 3.45 5.99 -20.68
N ASP A 278 3.72 7.26 -21.01
CA ASP A 278 4.75 7.62 -22.00
C ASP A 278 6.17 7.24 -21.52
N GLU A 279 6.92 6.48 -22.33
CA GLU A 279 8.33 6.19 -22.07
C GLU A 279 9.21 7.45 -21.96
N LYS A 280 8.79 8.57 -22.59
CA LYS A 280 9.50 9.86 -22.47
C LYS A 280 9.59 10.33 -21.01
N HIS A 281 8.66 9.93 -20.15
CA HIS A 281 8.67 10.25 -18.72
C HIS A 281 9.58 9.32 -17.89
N HIS A 282 10.11 8.25 -18.51
CA HIS A 282 10.93 7.23 -17.84
C HIS A 282 12.39 7.20 -18.32
N ARG A 283 12.75 7.88 -19.42
CA ARG A 283 14.14 7.96 -19.91
C ARG A 283 14.96 8.98 -19.12
N SER A 284 15.93 8.50 -18.34
CA SER A 284 17.05 9.32 -17.86
C SER A 284 18.02 9.52 -19.02
N GLY A 285 17.90 10.62 -19.75
CA GLY A 285 18.93 11.03 -20.71
C GLY A 285 20.27 11.24 -20.01
N SER A 286 21.38 11.14 -20.74
CA SER A 286 22.79 11.25 -20.28
C SER A 286 23.20 12.64 -19.72
N THR A 287 22.27 13.37 -19.13
CA THR A 287 22.50 14.60 -18.36
C THR A 287 21.82 14.40 -17.01
N SER A 288 22.46 14.87 -15.94
CA SER A 288 22.19 14.63 -14.53
C SER A 288 20.84 15.19 -14.00
N VAL A 289 19.75 15.00 -14.75
CA VAL A 289 18.38 15.40 -14.38
C VAL A 289 17.53 14.14 -14.30
N LEU A 290 16.87 13.91 -13.16
CA LEU A 290 15.96 12.78 -12.95
C LEU A 290 14.85 12.74 -14.02
N PRO A 291 14.36 11.55 -14.42
CA PRO A 291 13.19 11.43 -15.28
C PRO A 291 11.99 12.17 -14.66
N THR A 292 11.36 13.06 -15.42
CA THR A 292 10.15 13.75 -14.98
C THR A 292 8.93 12.87 -15.26
N LYS A 293 8.54 12.09 -14.26
CA LYS A 293 7.24 11.40 -14.24
C LYS A 293 6.12 12.40 -14.47
N SER A 294 5.14 12.06 -15.30
CA SER A 294 3.92 12.85 -15.50
C SER A 294 2.75 12.14 -14.82
N PHE A 295 1.90 12.90 -14.13
CA PHE A 295 0.81 12.39 -13.30
C PHE A 295 -0.53 13.04 -13.66
N CYS A 296 -1.63 12.40 -13.26
CA CYS A 296 -2.95 12.95 -13.42
C CYS A 296 -3.15 14.21 -12.58
N GLU A 297 -3.63 15.29 -13.18
CA GLU A 297 -3.76 16.61 -12.54
C GLU A 297 -5.05 16.80 -11.73
N LEU A 298 -5.88 15.77 -11.66
CA LEU A 298 -7.12 15.79 -10.90
C LEU A 298 -6.88 15.44 -9.43
N GLN A 299 -7.89 15.67 -8.59
CA GLN A 299 -7.87 15.30 -7.17
C GLN A 299 -7.79 13.77 -6.99
N LEU A 300 -7.20 13.30 -5.90
CA LEU A 300 -6.91 11.88 -5.64
C LEU A 300 -8.10 10.94 -5.94
N PHE A 301 -9.27 11.25 -5.36
CA PHE A 301 -10.52 10.51 -5.59
C PHE A 301 -11.47 11.30 -6.48
N HIS A 302 -11.02 11.62 -7.70
CA HIS A 302 -11.86 12.32 -8.67
C HIS A 302 -12.89 11.39 -9.33
N ALA A 303 -14.00 11.98 -9.79
CA ALA A 303 -14.87 11.32 -10.76
C ALA A 303 -14.12 11.19 -12.09
N LEU A 304 -14.23 10.02 -12.74
CA LEU A 304 -13.59 9.80 -14.03
C LEU A 304 -14.13 10.82 -15.03
N LEU A 305 -13.23 11.56 -15.67
CA LEU A 305 -13.65 12.50 -16.70
C LEU A 305 -14.06 11.73 -17.95
N ASN A 306 -15.10 12.21 -18.62
CA ASN A 306 -15.47 11.65 -19.91
C ASN A 306 -14.39 12.06 -20.94
N PRO A 307 -13.68 11.11 -21.57
CA PRO A 307 -12.64 11.42 -22.58
C PRO A 307 -13.21 12.13 -23.82
N LYS A 308 -14.54 12.19 -23.95
CA LYS A 308 -15.25 12.90 -25.02
C LYS A 308 -15.43 14.40 -24.74
N LEU A 309 -15.18 14.86 -23.53
CA LEU A 309 -15.28 16.27 -23.15
C LEU A 309 -13.91 16.94 -23.29
N LYS A 310 -13.93 18.26 -23.59
CA LYS A 310 -12.70 19.05 -23.68
C LYS A 310 -11.94 18.94 -22.34
N PRO A 311 -10.61 18.73 -22.35
CA PRO A 311 -9.84 18.65 -21.11
C PRO A 311 -10.06 19.91 -20.26
N PRO A 312 -9.88 19.82 -18.92
CA PRO A 312 -10.06 20.94 -18.01
C PRO A 312 -9.22 22.18 -18.35
N SER A 313 -8.10 22.01 -19.06
CA SER A 313 -7.30 23.08 -19.63
C SER A 313 -7.09 22.87 -21.13
N ASP A 314 -6.79 23.94 -21.88
CA ASP A 314 -6.62 23.91 -23.35
C ASP A 314 -5.41 23.08 -23.82
N ASN A 315 -4.55 22.63 -22.90
CA ASN A 315 -3.40 21.75 -23.16
C ASN A 315 -3.56 20.41 -22.41
N GLY A 316 -3.09 19.31 -23.00
CA GLY A 316 -3.12 17.96 -22.41
C GLY A 316 -4.17 17.02 -23.00
N TYR A 317 -4.37 15.86 -22.37
CA TYR A 317 -5.37 14.86 -22.78
C TYR A 317 -6.05 14.18 -21.58
N VAL A 318 -7.26 13.67 -21.80
CA VAL A 318 -7.94 12.77 -20.85
C VAL A 318 -7.74 11.34 -21.34
N SER A 319 -7.16 10.47 -20.51
CA SER A 319 -6.99 9.06 -20.79
C SER A 319 -8.34 8.34 -20.88
N LEU A 320 -8.35 7.14 -21.46
CA LEU A 320 -9.58 6.38 -21.70
C LEU A 320 -10.37 6.05 -20.43
N ASP A 321 -9.67 5.93 -19.31
CA ASP A 321 -10.23 5.68 -17.99
C ASP A 321 -10.44 6.97 -17.18
N GLY A 322 -10.33 8.13 -17.81
CA GLY A 322 -10.81 9.40 -17.27
C GLY A 322 -9.83 10.20 -16.40
N HIS A 323 -8.52 9.92 -16.48
CA HIS A 323 -7.48 10.73 -15.87
C HIS A 323 -6.98 11.82 -16.82
N TYR A 324 -6.82 13.04 -16.32
CA TYR A 324 -6.32 14.17 -17.11
C TYR A 324 -4.82 14.37 -16.93
N PHE A 325 -4.07 14.46 -18.03
CA PHE A 325 -2.63 14.71 -18.06
C PHE A 325 -2.29 15.97 -18.85
N ASN A 326 -1.27 16.71 -18.40
CA ASN A 326 -0.76 17.92 -19.08
C ASN A 326 0.23 17.65 -20.22
N CYS A 327 0.59 16.39 -20.49
CA CYS A 327 1.52 16.01 -21.55
C CYS A 327 0.79 15.60 -22.84
N GLU A 328 1.55 15.31 -23.92
CA GLU A 328 1.00 14.71 -25.14
C GLU A 328 0.50 13.30 -24.87
N ASN A 329 -0.56 12.88 -25.57
CA ASN A 329 -1.10 11.52 -25.44
C ASN A 329 -0.09 10.49 -25.99
N PRO A 330 0.39 9.54 -25.17
CA PRO A 330 1.46 8.61 -25.56
C PRO A 330 1.02 7.44 -26.44
N SER A 331 -0.23 7.38 -26.92
CA SER A 331 -0.83 6.23 -27.60
C SER A 331 0.18 5.39 -28.42
N ALA A 332 0.52 4.20 -27.91
CA ALA A 332 1.19 3.18 -28.70
C ALA A 332 0.29 2.83 -29.90
N ALA A 333 0.88 2.73 -31.09
CA ALA A 333 0.19 2.36 -32.30
C ALA A 333 0.01 0.83 -32.34
N PHE A 334 -1.22 0.35 -32.56
CA PHE A 334 -1.52 -1.09 -32.59
C PHE A 334 -1.89 -1.55 -33.99
N HIS A 335 -1.53 -2.78 -34.31
CA HIS A 335 -2.14 -3.54 -35.40
C HIS A 335 -3.03 -4.62 -34.78
N ILE A 336 -4.34 -4.40 -34.81
CA ILE A 336 -5.34 -5.25 -34.14
C ILE A 336 -5.95 -6.16 -35.18
N ILE A 337 -5.88 -7.46 -34.94
CA ILE A 337 -6.33 -8.47 -35.88
C ILE A 337 -7.44 -9.27 -35.20
N PHE A 338 -8.67 -9.04 -35.64
CA PHE A 338 -9.81 -9.84 -35.24
C PHE A 338 -9.80 -11.13 -36.03
N VAL A 339 -9.71 -12.27 -35.33
CA VAL A 339 -9.78 -13.61 -35.93
C VAL A 339 -11.04 -14.28 -35.39
N LEU A 340 -12.12 -14.23 -36.17
CA LEU A 340 -13.45 -14.62 -35.71
C LEU A 340 -13.90 -15.90 -36.38
N ASP A 341 -14.32 -16.85 -35.56
CA ASP A 341 -14.98 -18.07 -35.98
C ASP A 341 -16.32 -17.73 -36.65
N ARG A 342 -16.56 -18.30 -37.83
CA ARG A 342 -17.86 -18.26 -38.54
C ARG A 342 -18.37 -19.65 -38.89
N SER A 343 -17.87 -20.67 -38.21
CA SER A 343 -18.27 -22.07 -38.37
C SER A 343 -19.71 -22.31 -37.90
N LYS A 344 -20.17 -23.56 -38.04
CA LYS A 344 -21.54 -23.98 -37.68
C LYS A 344 -21.90 -23.62 -36.23
N SER A 345 -20.95 -23.67 -35.30
CA SER A 345 -21.17 -23.37 -33.87
C SER A 345 -21.66 -21.92 -33.65
N MET A 346 -21.25 -21.00 -34.52
CA MET A 346 -21.56 -19.56 -34.46
C MET A 346 -22.93 -19.21 -35.05
N ARG A 347 -23.64 -20.20 -35.62
CA ARG A 347 -25.04 -20.07 -36.06
C ARG A 347 -26.04 -20.23 -34.91
N ASN A 348 -25.62 -20.73 -33.75
CA ASN A 348 -26.50 -20.95 -32.63
C ASN A 348 -27.17 -19.66 -32.15
N GLN A 349 -28.39 -19.80 -31.65
CA GLN A 349 -29.26 -18.69 -31.23
C GLN A 349 -29.33 -18.50 -29.70
N ASP A 350 -28.47 -19.20 -28.96
CA ASP A 350 -28.36 -19.08 -27.51
C ASP A 350 -27.77 -17.74 -27.06
N LYS A 351 -26.97 -17.09 -27.93
CA LYS A 351 -26.50 -15.72 -27.75
C LYS A 351 -26.83 -14.90 -28.99
N LYS A 352 -27.28 -13.66 -28.81
CA LYS A 352 -27.84 -12.79 -29.86
C LYS A 352 -27.40 -11.34 -29.68
N PRO A 353 -27.44 -10.53 -30.74
CA PRO A 353 -27.28 -9.08 -30.62
C PRO A 353 -28.20 -8.51 -29.52
N ILE A 354 -27.70 -7.58 -28.74
CA ILE A 354 -28.43 -6.91 -27.66
C ILE A 354 -29.29 -5.79 -28.25
N SER A 355 -30.58 -5.75 -27.89
CA SER A 355 -31.58 -4.85 -28.48
C SER A 355 -31.44 -3.38 -28.10
N SER A 356 -30.76 -3.06 -27.00
CA SER A 356 -30.53 -1.69 -26.54
C SER A 356 -29.52 -0.90 -27.38
N TYR A 357 -28.85 -1.55 -28.34
CA TYR A 357 -27.76 -0.97 -29.10
C TYR A 357 -28.19 -0.52 -30.51
N PRO A 358 -27.78 0.66 -31.00
CA PRO A 358 -28.26 1.27 -32.24
C PRO A 358 -28.23 0.37 -33.50
N ILE A 359 -27.21 -0.48 -33.65
CA ILE A 359 -27.05 -1.34 -34.84
C ILE A 359 -27.86 -2.64 -34.78
N TYR A 360 -28.62 -2.86 -33.71
CA TYR A 360 -29.37 -4.10 -33.47
C TYR A 360 -30.31 -4.46 -34.64
N ASN A 361 -31.13 -3.49 -35.07
CA ASN A 361 -32.13 -3.72 -36.12
C ASN A 361 -31.49 -4.11 -37.47
N GLU A 362 -30.28 -3.62 -37.75
CA GLU A 362 -29.54 -3.99 -38.96
C GLU A 362 -28.93 -5.38 -38.85
N LEU A 363 -28.38 -5.74 -37.69
CA LEU A 363 -27.81 -7.05 -37.43
C LEU A 363 -28.84 -8.18 -37.53
N ILE A 364 -30.01 -8.03 -36.90
CA ILE A 364 -30.99 -9.12 -36.82
C ILE A 364 -31.65 -9.48 -38.16
N LYS A 365 -31.54 -8.62 -39.19
CA LYS A 365 -32.05 -8.93 -40.55
C LYS A 365 -31.43 -10.20 -41.13
N LYS A 366 -30.16 -10.48 -40.79
CA LYS A 366 -29.42 -11.64 -41.30
C LYS A 366 -28.68 -12.44 -40.21
N HIS A 367 -28.33 -11.79 -39.10
CA HIS A 367 -27.42 -12.34 -38.08
C HIS A 367 -28.04 -12.32 -36.67
N ASN A 368 -29.24 -12.86 -36.51
CA ASN A 368 -29.88 -13.01 -35.20
C ASN A 368 -29.38 -14.27 -34.45
N ASN A 369 -28.07 -14.33 -34.19
CA ASN A 369 -27.33 -15.49 -33.66
C ASN A 369 -25.98 -15.04 -33.04
N ARG A 370 -25.16 -16.00 -32.61
CA ARG A 370 -23.84 -15.73 -31.99
C ARG A 370 -22.95 -14.85 -32.85
N ILE A 371 -22.85 -15.09 -34.17
CA ILE A 371 -21.99 -14.26 -35.03
C ILE A 371 -22.45 -12.80 -35.06
N GLY A 372 -23.77 -12.54 -35.01
CA GLY A 372 -24.29 -11.18 -34.92
C GLY A 372 -23.93 -10.49 -33.62
N ALA A 373 -23.93 -11.21 -32.49
CA ALA A 373 -23.47 -10.68 -31.21
C ALA A 373 -21.97 -10.32 -31.24
N VAL A 374 -21.17 -11.14 -31.92
CA VAL A 374 -19.73 -10.88 -32.11
C VAL A 374 -19.51 -9.66 -33.00
N TYR A 375 -20.22 -9.52 -34.13
CA TYR A 375 -20.15 -8.33 -34.98
C TYR A 375 -20.59 -7.08 -34.23
N GLN A 376 -21.58 -7.21 -33.34
CA GLN A 376 -21.95 -6.13 -32.43
C GLN A 376 -20.78 -5.72 -31.53
N ALA A 377 -20.12 -6.68 -30.87
CA ALA A 377 -18.98 -6.40 -30.00
C ALA A 377 -17.78 -5.79 -30.75
N VAL A 378 -17.45 -6.27 -31.95
CA VAL A 378 -16.39 -5.71 -32.80
C VAL A 378 -16.74 -4.28 -33.22
N TYR A 379 -17.98 -4.03 -33.65
CA TYR A 379 -18.42 -2.68 -33.99
C TYR A 379 -18.24 -1.73 -32.82
N TYR A 380 -18.66 -2.12 -31.61
CA TYR A 380 -18.54 -1.26 -30.43
C TYR A 380 -17.10 -1.10 -29.96
N PHE A 381 -16.25 -2.12 -30.09
CA PHE A 381 -14.82 -1.97 -29.84
C PHE A 381 -14.22 -0.91 -30.77
N VAL A 382 -14.51 -1.00 -32.07
CA VAL A 382 -14.00 -0.06 -33.06
C VAL A 382 -14.60 1.33 -32.85
N GLU A 383 -15.91 1.44 -32.65
CA GLU A 383 -16.58 2.71 -32.36
C GLU A 383 -15.99 3.39 -31.13
N THR A 384 -15.69 2.63 -30.07
CA THR A 384 -15.04 3.16 -28.87
C THR A 384 -13.65 3.71 -29.18
N ARG A 385 -12.86 3.00 -29.99
CA ARG A 385 -11.53 3.47 -30.45
C ARG A 385 -11.62 4.71 -31.34
N ILE A 386 -12.57 4.76 -32.27
CA ILE A 386 -12.81 5.90 -33.18
C ILE A 386 -13.25 7.14 -32.42
N ASN A 387 -14.22 6.97 -31.51
CA ASN A 387 -14.73 8.05 -30.71
C ASN A 387 -13.66 8.61 -29.75
N SER A 388 -12.77 7.74 -29.25
CA SER A 388 -11.61 8.16 -28.46
C SER A 388 -10.59 8.96 -29.28
N ALA A 389 -10.50 8.72 -30.59
CA ALA A 389 -9.62 9.47 -31.49
C ALA A 389 -10.21 10.81 -31.95
N ARG A 390 -11.54 10.92 -32.10
CA ARG A 390 -12.23 12.11 -32.64
C ARG A 390 -12.42 13.26 -31.65
N THR A 391 -12.36 13.02 -30.35
CA THR A 391 -12.55 14.06 -29.32
C THR A 391 -11.30 14.93 -29.06
N ASN A 392 -10.20 14.67 -29.78
CA ASN A 392 -8.97 15.46 -29.77
C ASN A 392 -8.87 16.37 -31.02
N GLN A 393 -9.49 17.56 -31.00
CA GLN A 393 -9.60 18.46 -32.17
C GLN A 393 -8.28 19.08 -32.68
N ASN A 394 -7.13 18.84 -32.05
CA ASN A 394 -5.83 19.36 -32.53
C ASN A 394 -4.92 18.33 -33.19
N GLN A 395 -5.34 17.09 -33.42
CA GLN A 395 -4.54 16.17 -34.21
C GLN A 395 -5.40 15.22 -35.05
N MET A 396 -5.49 15.57 -36.33
CA MET A 396 -5.86 14.69 -37.46
C MET A 396 -4.92 13.46 -37.62
N SER A 397 -4.09 13.12 -36.62
CA SER A 397 -3.11 12.03 -36.64
C SER A 397 -3.45 10.85 -35.73
N LEU A 398 -4.26 10.96 -34.67
CA LEU A 398 -4.45 9.82 -33.75
C LEU A 398 -5.26 8.64 -34.33
N ALA A 399 -6.22 8.89 -35.22
CA ALA A 399 -6.90 7.84 -35.97
C ALA A 399 -6.01 7.18 -37.05
N LYS A 400 -4.79 7.71 -37.30
CA LYS A 400 -3.85 7.19 -38.30
C LYS A 400 -2.89 6.11 -37.76
N HIS A 401 -2.94 5.79 -36.47
CA HIS A 401 -1.93 4.92 -35.85
C HIS A 401 -2.42 3.49 -35.55
N ASN A 402 -3.72 3.26 -35.36
CA ASN A 402 -4.26 1.91 -35.18
C ASN A 402 -4.78 1.34 -36.48
N ASN A 403 -4.23 0.21 -36.91
CA ASN A 403 -4.73 -0.52 -38.08
C ASN A 403 -5.52 -1.73 -37.62
N ILE A 404 -6.63 -2.01 -38.29
CA ILE A 404 -7.45 -3.18 -38.01
C ILE A 404 -7.55 -4.08 -39.23
N SER A 405 -7.44 -5.37 -38.95
CA SER A 405 -7.68 -6.44 -39.89
C SER A 405 -8.77 -7.36 -39.34
N LEU A 406 -9.60 -7.88 -40.23
CA LEU A 406 -10.61 -8.88 -39.90
C LEU A 406 -10.37 -10.14 -40.70
N ILE A 407 -10.24 -11.25 -39.99
CA ILE A 407 -10.14 -12.60 -40.51
C ILE A 407 -11.38 -13.35 -40.03
N LEU A 408 -12.15 -13.91 -40.95
CA LEU A 408 -13.22 -14.85 -40.62
C LEU A 408 -12.81 -16.24 -41.07
N PHE A 409 -12.99 -17.23 -40.20
CA PHE A 409 -12.54 -18.59 -40.49
C PHE A 409 -13.60 -19.66 -40.21
N ASP A 410 -13.54 -20.72 -41.01
CA ASP A 410 -14.18 -22.01 -40.80
C ASP A 410 -13.18 -23.12 -41.24
N LYS A 411 -13.46 -23.92 -42.27
CA LYS A 411 -12.46 -24.72 -42.98
C LYS A 411 -11.66 -23.89 -43.99
N GLU A 412 -12.19 -22.74 -44.40
CA GLU A 412 -11.56 -21.73 -45.24
C GLU A 412 -11.38 -20.43 -44.45
N VAL A 413 -10.50 -19.56 -44.94
CA VAL A 413 -10.30 -18.21 -44.38
C VAL A 413 -10.70 -17.17 -45.42
N ILE A 414 -11.45 -16.17 -44.96
CA ILE A 414 -11.71 -14.95 -45.71
C ILE A 414 -11.21 -13.74 -44.92
N ILE A 415 -10.79 -12.71 -45.63
CA ILE A 415 -10.28 -11.47 -45.05
C ILE A 415 -11.15 -10.34 -45.60
N PRO A 416 -12.27 -9.98 -44.95
CA PRO A 416 -13.15 -8.92 -45.44
C PRO A 416 -12.45 -7.57 -45.57
N PHE A 417 -11.43 -7.34 -44.73
CA PHE A 417 -10.53 -6.19 -44.83
C PHE A 417 -9.22 -6.47 -44.07
N GLU A 418 -8.15 -5.87 -44.55
CA GLU A 418 -6.80 -5.94 -43.97
C GLU A 418 -6.22 -4.54 -43.81
N ASN A 419 -5.48 -4.34 -42.72
CA ASN A 419 -4.67 -3.18 -42.44
C ASN A 419 -5.36 -1.82 -42.68
N ARG A 420 -6.65 -1.73 -42.31
CA ARG A 420 -7.46 -0.52 -42.51
C ARG A 420 -7.36 0.43 -41.32
N ASP A 421 -7.47 1.72 -41.60
CA ASP A 421 -7.64 2.70 -40.55
C ASP A 421 -9.03 2.62 -39.90
N LEU A 422 -9.13 3.22 -38.72
CA LEU A 422 -10.35 3.23 -37.93
C LEU A 422 -11.16 4.50 -38.22
N THR A 423 -11.68 4.67 -39.44
CA THR A 423 -12.40 5.91 -39.76
C THR A 423 -13.84 5.73 -40.18
N ASP A 424 -14.21 4.58 -40.75
CA ASP A 424 -15.55 4.34 -41.30
C ASP A 424 -16.26 3.14 -40.64
N LEU A 425 -17.12 3.45 -39.66
CA LEU A 425 -17.97 2.47 -38.99
C LEU A 425 -19.05 1.88 -39.90
N THR A 426 -19.46 2.61 -40.94
CA THR A 426 -20.52 2.16 -41.85
C THR A 426 -19.98 1.11 -42.80
N ASP A 427 -18.80 1.36 -43.39
CA ASP A 427 -18.08 0.37 -44.19
C ASP A 427 -17.73 -0.88 -43.37
N LEU A 428 -17.24 -0.70 -42.13
CA LEU A 428 -16.97 -1.81 -41.20
C LEU A 428 -18.22 -2.69 -41.00
N LEU A 429 -19.36 -2.08 -40.66
CA LEU A 429 -20.60 -2.81 -40.42
C LEU A 429 -21.09 -3.52 -41.68
N ASN A 430 -21.12 -2.82 -42.82
CA ASN A 430 -21.57 -3.39 -44.10
C ASN A 430 -20.73 -4.62 -44.49
N LYS A 431 -19.41 -4.51 -44.36
CA LYS A 431 -18.49 -5.62 -44.64
C LYS A 431 -18.73 -6.81 -43.72
N MET A 432 -19.04 -6.60 -42.45
CA MET A 432 -19.41 -7.70 -41.55
C MET A 432 -20.78 -8.29 -41.92
N LEU A 433 -21.79 -7.46 -42.23
CA LEU A 433 -23.14 -7.89 -42.57
C LEU A 433 -23.22 -8.75 -43.85
N GLU A 434 -22.30 -8.55 -44.80
CA GLU A 434 -22.17 -9.37 -46.00
C GLU A 434 -21.75 -10.82 -45.71
N GLN A 435 -21.08 -11.06 -44.57
CA GLN A 435 -20.47 -12.34 -44.26
C GLN A 435 -21.40 -13.22 -43.43
N ASN A 436 -21.73 -14.40 -43.96
CA ASN A 436 -22.59 -15.36 -43.29
C ASN A 436 -21.79 -16.47 -42.63
N VAL A 437 -22.37 -17.04 -41.57
CA VAL A 437 -21.90 -18.31 -40.98
C VAL A 437 -21.99 -19.46 -41.98
N ARG A 438 -20.98 -20.32 -41.97
CA ARG A 438 -20.91 -21.53 -42.80
C ARG A 438 -21.31 -22.78 -42.02
N ARG A 439 -21.55 -23.87 -42.74
CA ARG A 439 -21.99 -25.16 -42.15
C ARG A 439 -20.82 -26.07 -41.76
N ASP A 440 -19.60 -25.64 -42.04
CA ASP A 440 -18.38 -26.37 -41.79
C ASP A 440 -17.87 -26.20 -40.35
N GLY A 441 -16.90 -27.04 -39.98
CA GLY A 441 -16.17 -26.94 -38.72
C GLY A 441 -15.11 -25.84 -38.75
N ALA A 442 -14.54 -25.54 -37.58
CA ALA A 442 -13.47 -24.58 -37.41
C ALA A 442 -12.09 -25.19 -37.72
N ASN A 443 -11.17 -24.39 -38.26
CA ASN A 443 -9.77 -24.75 -38.51
C ASN A 443 -8.85 -23.66 -37.95
N TYR A 444 -8.36 -23.87 -36.72
CA TYR A 444 -7.51 -22.90 -36.03
C TYR A 444 -6.12 -22.79 -36.67
N ASP A 445 -5.58 -23.88 -37.22
CA ASP A 445 -4.29 -23.88 -37.94
C ASP A 445 -4.30 -22.88 -39.08
N LEU A 446 -5.34 -22.96 -39.93
CA LEU A 446 -5.48 -22.09 -41.08
C LEU A 446 -5.67 -20.63 -40.65
N ALA A 447 -6.44 -20.39 -39.58
CA ALA A 447 -6.70 -19.06 -39.06
C ALA A 447 -5.44 -18.37 -38.54
N ILE A 448 -4.65 -19.06 -37.69
CA ILE A 448 -3.39 -18.53 -37.15
C ILE A 448 -2.33 -18.39 -38.23
N GLN A 449 -2.23 -19.35 -39.16
CA GLN A 449 -1.32 -19.24 -40.30
C GLN A 449 -1.62 -17.98 -41.12
N LYS A 450 -2.90 -17.70 -41.40
CA LYS A 450 -3.30 -16.49 -42.14
C LYS A 450 -3.07 -15.21 -41.36
N ALA A 451 -3.29 -15.21 -40.05
CA ALA A 451 -2.92 -14.08 -39.20
C ALA A 451 -1.41 -13.80 -39.27
N GLY A 452 -0.58 -14.86 -39.26
CA GLY A 452 0.87 -14.74 -39.42
C GLY A 452 1.27 -14.11 -40.76
N SER A 453 0.73 -14.61 -41.87
CA SER A 453 0.99 -14.01 -43.20
C SER A 453 0.53 -12.56 -43.30
N LEU A 454 -0.59 -12.21 -42.66
CA LEU A 454 -1.10 -10.84 -42.63
C LEU A 454 -0.18 -9.91 -41.83
N ILE A 455 0.31 -10.37 -40.67
CA ILE A 455 1.31 -9.64 -39.89
C ILE A 455 2.60 -9.47 -40.69
N GLU A 456 3.05 -10.49 -41.41
CA GLU A 456 4.27 -10.39 -42.22
C GLU A 456 4.13 -9.37 -43.35
N THR A 457 2.98 -9.34 -44.02
CA THR A 457 2.71 -8.46 -45.14
C THR A 457 2.58 -7.00 -44.70
N HIS A 458 2.01 -6.77 -43.52
CA HIS A 458 1.77 -5.43 -42.96
C HIS A 458 2.60 -5.14 -41.71
N PHE A 459 3.78 -5.74 -41.60
CA PHE A 459 4.63 -5.55 -40.43
C PHE A 459 5.09 -4.10 -40.34
N ASP A 460 4.83 -3.47 -39.20
CA ASP A 460 5.26 -2.13 -38.88
C ASP A 460 6.02 -2.17 -37.54
N PRO A 461 7.33 -1.86 -37.51
CA PRO A 461 8.13 -1.90 -36.28
C PRO A 461 7.71 -0.84 -35.25
N THR A 462 6.91 0.14 -35.65
CA THR A 462 6.34 1.15 -34.75
C THR A 462 5.02 0.71 -34.11
N LYS A 463 4.51 -0.47 -34.50
CA LYS A 463 3.24 -1.02 -34.01
C LYS A 463 3.39 -2.33 -33.26
N VAL A 464 2.56 -2.50 -32.25
CA VAL A 464 2.41 -3.76 -31.53
C VAL A 464 1.30 -4.58 -32.18
N ASN A 465 1.59 -5.84 -32.51
CA ASN A 465 0.61 -6.76 -33.09
C ASN A 465 -0.23 -7.41 -31.98
N ILE A 466 -1.55 -7.30 -32.10
CA ILE A 466 -2.52 -7.91 -31.18
C ILE A 466 -3.48 -8.77 -31.99
N ILE A 467 -3.64 -10.03 -31.60
CA ILE A 467 -4.68 -10.91 -32.13
C ILE A 467 -5.77 -11.08 -31.09
N ILE A 468 -7.01 -10.79 -31.49
CA ILE A 468 -8.21 -11.13 -30.73
C ILE A 468 -8.86 -12.31 -31.45
N PHE A 469 -8.67 -13.51 -30.91
CA PHE A 469 -9.12 -14.78 -31.46
C PHE A 469 -10.41 -15.23 -30.76
N LEU A 470 -11.53 -15.26 -31.48
CA LEU A 470 -12.83 -15.59 -30.92
C LEU A 470 -13.40 -16.85 -31.57
N SER A 471 -13.77 -17.85 -30.76
CA SER A 471 -14.37 -19.09 -31.26
C SER A 471 -15.36 -19.74 -30.30
N GLY A 472 -16.19 -20.64 -30.84
CA GLY A 472 -17.03 -21.56 -30.07
C GLY A 472 -16.27 -22.69 -29.36
N GLY A 473 -14.96 -22.84 -29.58
CA GLY A 473 -14.10 -23.78 -28.86
C GLY A 473 -13.93 -25.17 -29.50
N GLU A 474 -14.60 -25.44 -30.61
CA GLU A 474 -14.70 -26.78 -31.22
C GLU A 474 -13.59 -27.04 -32.26
N CYS A 475 -12.32 -26.94 -31.85
CA CYS A 475 -11.16 -27.27 -32.67
C CYS A 475 -9.92 -27.58 -31.82
N ASP A 476 -8.94 -28.26 -32.42
CA ASP A 476 -7.65 -28.58 -31.81
C ASP A 476 -6.71 -27.37 -31.74
N VAL A 477 -5.68 -27.47 -30.91
CA VAL A 477 -4.68 -26.40 -30.73
C VAL A 477 -3.75 -26.34 -31.95
N PRO A 478 -3.61 -25.18 -32.63
CA PRO A 478 -2.72 -24.99 -33.77
C PRO A 478 -1.26 -24.77 -33.33
N THR A 479 -0.70 -25.75 -32.62
CA THR A 479 0.57 -25.63 -31.89
C THR A 479 1.72 -25.19 -32.81
N LYS A 480 1.87 -25.81 -33.98
CA LYS A 480 2.97 -25.51 -34.91
C LYS A 480 2.92 -24.06 -35.40
N GLN A 481 1.74 -23.57 -35.74
CA GLN A 481 1.50 -22.25 -36.30
C GLN A 481 1.65 -21.18 -35.21
N LEU A 482 1.23 -21.47 -33.98
CA LEU A 482 1.44 -20.58 -32.83
C LEU A 482 2.92 -20.40 -32.48
N HIS A 483 3.70 -21.49 -32.43
CA HIS A 483 5.15 -21.37 -32.25
C HIS A 483 5.77 -20.54 -33.38
N THR A 484 5.39 -20.82 -34.63
CA THR A 484 5.90 -20.11 -35.81
C THR A 484 5.63 -18.60 -35.74
N ILE A 485 4.36 -18.20 -35.55
CA ILE A 485 3.98 -16.78 -35.54
C ILE A 485 4.60 -16.02 -34.37
N CYS A 486 4.72 -16.65 -33.19
CA CYS A 486 5.34 -16.03 -32.02
C CYS A 486 6.85 -15.86 -32.19
N GLU A 487 7.54 -16.87 -32.74
CA GLU A 487 8.98 -16.80 -33.03
C GLU A 487 9.30 -15.71 -34.04
N GLN A 488 8.51 -15.62 -35.12
CA GLN A 488 8.68 -14.60 -36.15
C GLN A 488 8.50 -13.18 -35.61
N ASN A 489 7.47 -12.95 -34.79
CA ASN A 489 7.23 -11.64 -34.17
C ASN A 489 8.34 -11.28 -33.17
N ARG A 490 8.75 -12.24 -32.32
CA ARG A 490 9.87 -12.06 -31.38
C ARG A 490 11.18 -11.74 -32.10
N ALA A 491 11.49 -12.44 -33.19
CA ALA A 491 12.70 -12.21 -33.98
C ALA A 491 12.75 -10.81 -34.60
N LYS A 492 11.58 -10.18 -34.85
CA LYS A 492 11.44 -8.81 -35.34
C LYS A 492 11.42 -7.75 -34.23
N GLY A 493 11.60 -8.15 -32.96
CA GLY A 493 11.66 -7.23 -31.82
C GLY A 493 10.30 -6.70 -31.34
N SER A 494 9.19 -7.25 -31.83
CA SER A 494 7.83 -6.88 -31.39
C SER A 494 7.06 -8.17 -31.06
N PRO A 495 7.01 -8.60 -29.79
CA PRO A 495 6.37 -9.85 -29.41
C PRO A 495 4.85 -9.78 -29.62
N LEU A 496 4.26 -10.89 -30.04
CA LEU A 496 2.84 -11.00 -30.36
C LEU A 496 1.99 -11.15 -29.09
N TYR A 497 0.90 -10.40 -28.99
CA TYR A 497 -0.10 -10.59 -27.95
C TYR A 497 -1.34 -11.30 -28.49
N LEU A 498 -1.75 -12.37 -27.81
CA LEU A 498 -2.88 -13.21 -28.21
C LEU A 498 -3.93 -13.24 -27.11
N TYR A 499 -5.13 -12.75 -27.44
CA TYR A 499 -6.32 -12.79 -26.60
C TYR A 499 -7.27 -13.83 -27.18
N THR A 500 -7.47 -14.94 -26.47
CA THR A 500 -8.42 -15.97 -26.90
C THR A 500 -9.73 -15.83 -26.14
N VAL A 501 -10.85 -15.83 -26.86
CA VAL A 501 -12.18 -15.63 -26.32
C VAL A 501 -13.07 -16.81 -26.69
N LEU A 502 -13.52 -17.55 -25.68
CA LEU A 502 -14.55 -18.56 -25.85
C LEU A 502 -15.92 -17.90 -25.84
N PHE A 503 -16.64 -18.04 -26.94
CA PHE A 503 -18.03 -17.60 -27.12
C PHE A 503 -18.92 -18.80 -27.47
N GLY A 504 -18.89 -19.79 -26.59
CA GLY A 504 -19.45 -21.13 -26.82
C GLY A 504 -19.99 -21.78 -25.55
N ASN A 505 -19.96 -23.11 -25.50
CA ASN A 505 -20.20 -23.86 -24.26
C ASN A 505 -18.85 -24.09 -23.55
N ASP A 506 -18.84 -24.04 -22.23
CA ASP A 506 -17.63 -24.05 -21.39
C ASP A 506 -16.79 -25.33 -21.53
N THR A 507 -17.44 -26.43 -21.92
CA THR A 507 -16.84 -27.76 -22.09
C THR A 507 -15.73 -27.82 -23.14
N ASN A 508 -15.66 -26.83 -24.04
CA ASN A 508 -14.77 -26.82 -25.20
C ASN A 508 -13.66 -25.75 -25.07
N SER A 509 -13.32 -25.31 -23.85
CA SER A 509 -12.32 -24.25 -23.61
C SER A 509 -10.85 -24.68 -23.70
N GLY A 510 -10.58 -26.00 -23.71
CA GLY A 510 -9.22 -26.54 -23.57
C GLY A 510 -8.23 -26.04 -24.61
N SER A 511 -8.65 -25.96 -25.88
CA SER A 511 -7.77 -25.53 -26.95
C SER A 511 -7.45 -24.04 -26.89
N LEU A 512 -8.45 -23.18 -26.69
CA LEU A 512 -8.27 -21.72 -26.60
C LEU A 512 -7.41 -21.31 -25.38
N LYS A 513 -7.54 -22.02 -24.25
CA LYS A 513 -6.67 -21.84 -23.07
C LYS A 513 -5.21 -22.18 -23.40
N GLU A 514 -4.98 -23.31 -24.05
CA GLU A 514 -3.63 -23.74 -24.42
C GLU A 514 -3.01 -22.81 -25.46
N MET A 515 -3.78 -22.27 -26.40
CA MET A 515 -3.32 -21.27 -27.36
C MET A 515 -2.76 -20.02 -26.67
N ALA A 516 -3.50 -19.44 -25.72
CA ALA A 516 -3.03 -18.27 -24.95
C ALA A 516 -1.78 -18.59 -24.15
N LYS A 517 -1.71 -19.78 -23.53
CA LYS A 517 -0.55 -20.25 -22.76
C LYS A 517 0.69 -20.43 -23.63
N ILE A 518 0.56 -21.02 -24.83
CA ILE A 518 1.66 -21.15 -25.78
C ILE A 518 2.17 -19.75 -26.17
N ALA A 519 1.28 -18.84 -26.54
CA ALA A 519 1.68 -17.47 -26.90
C ALA A 519 2.36 -16.76 -25.73
N GLN A 520 1.86 -16.92 -24.50
CA GLN A 520 2.45 -16.35 -23.29
C GLN A 520 3.89 -16.85 -23.04
N SER A 521 4.20 -18.11 -23.38
CA SER A 521 5.54 -18.68 -23.16
C SER A 521 6.66 -18.00 -23.95
N TYR A 522 6.32 -17.22 -24.98
CA TYR A 522 7.28 -16.46 -25.78
C TYR A 522 7.61 -15.07 -25.21
N HIS A 523 6.91 -14.67 -24.16
CA HIS A 523 7.21 -13.47 -23.39
C HIS A 523 8.15 -13.83 -22.23
N LEU A 524 9.00 -12.90 -21.81
CA LEU A 524 9.86 -13.11 -20.63
C LEU A 524 8.98 -13.40 -19.41
N THR A 525 9.34 -14.38 -18.58
CA THR A 525 8.76 -14.59 -17.25
C THR A 525 9.13 -13.40 -16.36
N ASN A 526 8.38 -12.31 -16.50
CA ASN A 526 8.40 -11.20 -15.58
C ASN A 526 7.31 -11.46 -14.53
N THR A 527 7.72 -11.54 -13.26
CA THR A 527 6.88 -11.70 -12.07
C THR A 527 6.12 -10.42 -11.70
N SER A 528 5.57 -9.72 -12.68
CA SER A 528 4.80 -8.48 -12.50
C SER A 528 3.50 -8.60 -13.30
N SER A 529 2.38 -8.44 -12.60
CA SER A 529 0.98 -8.47 -13.07
C SER A 529 0.66 -7.43 -14.16
N ASP A 530 1.60 -6.55 -14.47
CA ASP A 530 1.38 -5.20 -15.00
C ASP A 530 1.84 -5.01 -16.46
N ILE A 531 1.96 -6.10 -17.21
CA ILE A 531 2.41 -6.09 -18.61
C ILE A 531 1.30 -6.70 -19.47
N LEU A 532 1.10 -6.22 -20.71
CA LEU A 532 0.28 -6.91 -21.72
C LEU A 532 0.60 -8.41 -21.69
N GLN A 533 -0.40 -9.25 -21.49
CA GLN A 533 -0.25 -10.70 -21.46
C GLN A 533 -1.19 -11.36 -22.45
N CYS A 534 -0.77 -12.51 -22.97
CA CYS A 534 -1.66 -13.39 -23.70
C CYS A 534 -2.61 -14.04 -22.69
N GLN A 535 -3.91 -13.86 -22.89
CA GLN A 535 -4.92 -14.31 -21.95
C GLN A 535 -6.06 -15.05 -22.63
N PHE A 536 -6.66 -15.96 -21.88
CA PHE A 536 -7.89 -16.64 -22.25
C PHE A 536 -9.06 -16.12 -21.43
N THR A 537 -10.18 -15.84 -22.09
CA THR A 537 -11.41 -15.41 -21.44
C THR A 537 -12.59 -16.25 -21.87
N HIS A 538 -13.39 -16.67 -20.90
CA HIS A 538 -14.70 -17.23 -21.16
C HIS A 538 -15.78 -16.15 -21.04
N THR A 539 -16.47 -15.87 -22.14
CA THR A 539 -17.54 -14.87 -22.16
C THR A 539 -18.89 -15.55 -22.06
N ILE A 540 -19.44 -15.53 -20.85
CA ILE A 540 -20.69 -16.22 -20.49
C ILE A 540 -21.90 -15.57 -21.20
N ASN A 541 -21.83 -14.26 -21.48
CA ASN A 541 -22.87 -13.50 -22.18
C ASN A 541 -22.26 -12.35 -23.01
N GLU A 542 -23.12 -11.72 -23.81
CA GLU A 542 -22.79 -10.68 -24.80
C GLU A 542 -22.35 -9.38 -24.15
N ILE A 543 -22.85 -9.08 -22.95
CA ILE A 543 -22.45 -7.92 -22.15
C ILE A 543 -20.99 -8.10 -21.69
N LYS A 544 -20.64 -9.26 -21.13
CA LYS A 544 -19.26 -9.58 -20.73
C LYS A 544 -18.29 -9.66 -21.91
N LEU A 545 -18.75 -9.95 -23.12
CA LEU A 545 -17.92 -9.91 -24.32
C LEU A 545 -17.55 -8.46 -24.67
N ILE A 546 -18.52 -7.55 -24.63
CA ILE A 546 -18.30 -6.11 -24.84
C ILE A 546 -17.41 -5.55 -23.72
N ASP A 547 -17.70 -5.90 -22.46
CA ASP A 547 -16.91 -5.48 -21.30
C ASP A 547 -15.49 -6.03 -21.34
N HIS A 548 -15.27 -7.26 -21.81
CA HIS A 548 -13.93 -7.83 -21.94
C HIS A 548 -13.13 -7.15 -23.05
N PHE A 549 -13.76 -6.87 -24.19
CA PHE A 549 -13.16 -6.09 -25.28
C PHE A 549 -12.79 -4.66 -24.82
N ASN A 550 -13.58 -4.09 -23.90
CA ASN A 550 -13.25 -2.84 -23.21
C ASN A 550 -12.13 -3.03 -22.18
N GLY A 551 -12.14 -4.09 -21.36
CA GLY A 551 -11.16 -4.37 -20.30
C GLY A 551 -9.75 -4.75 -20.80
N ILE A 552 -9.62 -5.33 -22.00
CA ILE A 552 -8.32 -5.46 -22.69
C ILE A 552 -7.65 -4.08 -22.91
N THR A 553 -8.44 -3.01 -22.92
CA THR A 553 -7.95 -1.63 -23.01
C THR A 553 -7.46 -1.07 -21.67
N GLU A 554 -7.81 -1.71 -20.53
CA GLU A 554 -7.49 -1.26 -19.16
C GLU A 554 -6.22 -1.89 -18.56
N SER A 555 -5.80 -3.08 -19.04
CA SER A 555 -4.71 -3.92 -18.48
C SER A 555 -3.26 -3.40 -18.68
N LEU A 556 -3.07 -2.08 -18.64
CA LEU A 556 -1.78 -1.40 -18.79
C LEU A 556 -1.53 -0.46 -17.59
N ARG A 557 -1.13 -0.97 -16.41
CA ARG A 557 -0.71 -0.14 -15.26
C ARG A 557 0.22 -0.87 -14.30
N LYS A 558 1.10 -0.10 -13.63
CA LYS A 558 1.92 -0.48 -12.45
C LYS A 558 1.30 -0.01 -11.13
N HIS A 559 1.37 -0.81 -10.08
CA HIS A 559 0.83 -0.50 -8.73
C HIS A 559 1.93 -0.19 -7.68
N LYS A 560 1.62 0.64 -6.66
CA LYS A 560 2.55 1.06 -5.58
C LYS A 560 2.11 0.49 -4.20
N PRO A 561 3.04 0.08 -3.32
CA PRO A 561 2.73 -0.46 -1.98
C PRO A 561 2.26 0.61 -0.97
N SER A 562 1.54 0.17 0.07
CA SER A 562 1.09 1.00 1.22
C SER A 562 1.51 0.40 2.57
N LEU A 563 1.49 1.17 3.66
CA LEU A 563 1.81 0.73 5.02
C LEU A 563 0.58 0.83 5.93
N LEU A 564 0.18 -0.28 6.55
CA LEU A 564 -0.97 -0.38 7.46
C LEU A 564 -0.53 -0.67 8.89
N LYS A 565 -1.35 -0.27 9.87
CA LYS A 565 -1.12 -0.51 11.30
C LYS A 565 -1.31 -2.00 11.67
N LYS A 566 -0.42 -2.53 12.51
CA LYS A 566 -0.32 -3.96 12.88
C LYS A 566 -1.46 -4.54 13.74
N VAL A 567 -2.31 -3.71 14.38
CA VAL A 567 -3.59 -4.04 15.08
C VAL A 567 -3.94 -2.88 16.04
N GLU A 568 -5.24 -2.60 16.21
CA GLU A 568 -5.74 -1.73 17.29
C GLU A 568 -5.67 -2.46 18.63
N TYR A 569 -4.91 -1.94 19.58
CA TYR A 569 -5.27 -2.15 20.97
C TYR A 569 -6.58 -1.40 21.18
N THR A 570 -7.67 -2.13 21.39
CA THR A 570 -8.87 -1.61 22.03
C THR A 570 -8.44 -0.84 23.27
N GLN A 571 -8.66 0.47 23.27
CA GLN A 571 -8.66 1.26 24.51
C GLN A 571 -9.86 0.85 25.36
#